data_AF-A0A0E4H771-F1
#
_entry.id   AF-A0A0E4H771-F1
#
_cell.length_a   1.000
_cell.length_b   1.000
_cell.length_c   1.000
_cell.angle_alpha   90.00
_cell.angle_beta   90.00
_cell.angle_gamma   90.00
#
_symmetry.space_group_name_H-M   'P 1'
#
loop_
_entity.id
_entity.type
_entity.pdbx_description
1 polymer ?
#
loop_
_entity_poly.entity_id
_entity_poly.type
_entity_poly.pdbx_seq_one_letter_code
_entity_poly.pdbx_strand_id
1 'polypeptide(L)'
;MLTNRANVRYKYLSFLTKLTNRANLRYKYLSFLTKLTNRANLRYKYLSFLPTLANRANVRYKYLSFLPTLANQENVRYKYLSFLPTLANRANVRYKCLSFLPTLANRANVRYKYLSFLPTLANQENVGYKYLSFLPTLANRANVRYKYLSFLTKLTNRANVRYKCLSFLPTLANRSNLRYKYLLFLIKLANRANVRYKYLSFLPTLANRSNVRYIYLLFLPTLANQANLRYKYLSFLTKLANRANPRYKYLSFLPTLTNRSNLRYKHLSFLPTLANRANVRYKYLSFRRKWISG
;
A
#
# COMPACT_ATOMS: atom_id res chain seq x y z
N MET A 1 6.56 37.06 -23.54
CA MET A 1 5.41 36.32 -22.97
C MET A 1 4.45 36.04 -24.11
N LEU A 2 4.05 34.79 -24.34
CA LEU A 2 3.13 34.44 -25.44
C LEU A 2 1.72 34.17 -24.90
N THR A 3 0.71 34.73 -25.56
CA THR A 3 -0.70 34.51 -25.21
C THR A 3 -1.47 33.99 -26.41
N ASN A 4 -2.01 32.78 -26.30
CA ASN A 4 -2.75 32.14 -27.38
C ASN A 4 -4.22 31.96 -27.01
N ARG A 5 -5.11 32.35 -27.93
CA ARG A 5 -6.56 32.18 -27.80
C ARG A 5 -7.13 31.07 -28.70
N ALA A 6 -6.41 30.69 -29.76
CA ALA A 6 -6.78 29.63 -30.69
C ALA A 6 -6.05 28.31 -30.39
N ASN A 7 -6.52 27.21 -30.97
CA ASN A 7 -5.82 25.92 -30.89
C ASN A 7 -4.44 26.04 -31.56
N VAL A 8 -3.37 25.72 -30.84
CA VAL A 8 -2.01 25.84 -31.39
C VAL A 8 -1.30 24.50 -31.43
N ARG A 9 -0.59 24.27 -32.54
CA ARG A 9 0.27 23.10 -32.74
C ARG A 9 1.68 23.58 -33.01
N TYR A 10 2.62 23.22 -32.14
CA TYR A 10 4.03 23.46 -32.33
C TYR A 10 4.73 22.15 -32.68
N LYS A 11 5.47 22.14 -33.79
CA LYS A 11 6.35 21.02 -34.13
C LYS A 11 7.59 21.05 -33.22
N TYR A 12 8.23 22.22 -33.14
CA TYR A 12 9.39 22.47 -32.29
C TYR A 12 9.23 23.81 -31.59
N LEU A 13 9.58 23.86 -30.31
CA LEU A 13 9.74 25.10 -29.57
C LEU A 13 10.96 24.91 -28.66
N SER A 14 12.01 25.69 -28.90
CA SER A 14 13.29 25.55 -28.21
C SER A 14 13.23 26.15 -26.81
N PHE A 15 12.80 27.41 -26.73
CA PHE A 15 12.76 28.15 -25.49
C PHE A 15 11.57 29.10 -25.48
N LEU A 16 10.85 29.12 -24.36
CA LEU A 16 9.86 30.15 -24.09
C LEU A 16 9.83 30.40 -22.58
N THR A 17 9.75 31.65 -22.18
CA THR A 17 9.66 31.97 -20.75
C THR A 17 8.26 31.69 -20.23
N LYS A 18 7.27 32.46 -20.68
CA LYS A 18 5.88 32.35 -20.21
C LYS A 18 4.93 32.11 -21.37
N LEU A 19 4.07 31.09 -21.21
CA LEU A 19 2.94 30.82 -22.10
C LEU A 19 1.63 30.84 -21.31
N THR A 20 0.70 31.66 -21.78
CA THR A 20 -0.70 31.62 -21.34
C THR A 20 -1.57 31.18 -22.51
N ASN A 21 -2.37 30.15 -22.33
CA ASN A 21 -3.21 29.66 -23.41
C ASN A 21 -4.62 29.26 -22.95
N ARG A 22 -5.61 29.61 -23.77
CA ARG A 22 -7.03 29.34 -23.49
C ARG A 22 -7.60 28.15 -24.26
N ALA A 23 -6.96 27.69 -25.33
CA ALA A 23 -7.45 26.62 -26.21
C ALA A 23 -6.59 25.32 -26.11
N ASN A 24 -6.73 24.37 -27.04
CA ASN A 24 -5.92 23.16 -26.98
C ASN A 24 -4.49 23.42 -27.48
N LEU A 25 -3.49 22.93 -26.75
CA LEU A 25 -2.08 22.96 -27.21
C LEU A 25 -1.58 21.56 -27.50
N ARG A 26 -0.85 21.46 -28.62
CA ARG A 26 -0.11 20.25 -28.97
C ARG A 26 1.34 20.60 -29.30
N TYR A 27 2.27 19.92 -28.63
CA TYR A 27 3.70 20.02 -28.89
C TYR A 27 4.24 18.65 -29.30
N LYS A 28 4.99 18.60 -30.41
CA LYS A 28 5.80 17.41 -30.72
C LYS A 28 7.09 17.45 -29.90
N TYR A 29 7.82 18.57 -29.92
CA TYR A 29 9.02 18.77 -29.10
C TYR A 29 9.00 20.14 -28.43
N LEU A 30 9.22 20.15 -27.12
CA LEU A 30 9.47 21.34 -26.32
C LEU A 30 10.68 21.07 -25.42
N SER A 31 11.77 21.81 -25.60
CA SER A 31 12.94 21.66 -24.72
C SER A 31 12.74 22.39 -23.41
N PHE A 32 12.42 23.68 -23.46
CA PHE A 32 12.34 24.50 -22.25
C PHE A 32 11.17 25.48 -22.26
N LEU A 33 10.34 25.42 -21.22
CA LEU A 33 9.31 26.42 -20.94
C LEU A 33 9.29 26.72 -19.45
N THR A 34 9.55 27.96 -18.99
CA THR A 34 9.63 28.19 -17.54
C THR A 34 8.27 28.09 -16.84
N LYS A 35 7.22 28.63 -17.46
CA LYS A 35 5.87 28.62 -16.89
C LYS A 35 4.79 28.46 -17.96
N LEU A 36 3.90 27.50 -17.75
CA LEU A 36 2.70 27.31 -18.54
C LEU A 36 1.44 27.49 -17.69
N THR A 37 0.57 28.39 -18.12
CA THR A 37 -0.81 28.47 -17.63
C THR A 37 -1.76 28.12 -18.77
N ASN A 38 -2.53 27.05 -18.61
CA ASN A 38 -3.41 26.58 -19.67
C ASN A 38 -4.80 26.23 -19.17
N ARG A 39 -5.84 26.62 -19.93
CA ARG A 39 -7.24 26.36 -19.56
C ARG A 39 -7.86 25.13 -20.24
N ALA A 40 -7.32 24.66 -21.36
CA ALA A 40 -7.88 23.55 -22.15
C ALA A 40 -6.92 22.35 -22.25
N ASN A 41 -7.06 21.45 -23.23
CA ASN A 41 -6.28 20.21 -23.21
C ASN A 41 -4.83 20.44 -23.67
N LEU A 42 -3.89 19.83 -22.96
CA LEU A 42 -2.46 19.82 -23.29
C LEU A 42 -2.02 18.44 -23.78
N ARG A 43 -1.30 18.39 -24.90
CA ARG A 43 -0.64 17.16 -25.38
C ARG A 43 0.81 17.43 -25.75
N TYR A 44 1.71 16.68 -25.14
CA TYR A 44 3.15 16.70 -25.42
C TYR A 44 3.63 15.32 -25.85
N LYS A 45 4.38 15.24 -26.95
CA LYS A 45 5.11 14.01 -27.29
C LYS A 45 6.44 13.97 -26.52
N TYR A 46 7.23 15.04 -26.58
CA TYR A 46 8.47 15.18 -25.81
C TYR A 46 8.53 16.54 -25.14
N LEU A 47 8.78 16.54 -23.83
CA LEU A 47 9.06 17.72 -23.04
C LEU A 47 10.30 17.45 -22.17
N SER A 48 11.35 18.25 -22.35
CA SER A 48 12.56 18.08 -21.52
C SER A 48 12.38 18.74 -20.16
N PHE A 49 12.04 20.03 -20.13
CA PHE A 49 11.99 20.81 -18.90
C PHE A 49 10.83 21.80 -18.87
N LEU A 50 9.99 21.70 -17.83
CA LEU A 50 8.94 22.67 -17.52
C LEU A 50 8.88 22.85 -16.00
N PRO A 51 9.44 23.91 -15.40
CA PRO A 51 9.41 24.17 -13.97
C PRO A 51 8.00 24.11 -13.39
N THR A 52 7.07 24.85 -14.01
CA THR A 52 5.74 25.05 -13.45
C THR A 52 4.67 24.88 -14.51
N LEU A 53 3.73 23.97 -14.25
CA LEU A 53 2.49 23.83 -15.00
C LEU A 53 1.27 24.04 -14.11
N ALA A 54 0.43 25.01 -14.48
CA ALA A 54 -0.93 25.15 -13.99
C ALA A 54 -1.91 24.84 -15.13
N ASN A 55 -2.72 23.79 -14.98
CA ASN A 55 -3.68 23.40 -16.01
C ASN A 55 -5.07 23.09 -15.44
N ARG A 56 -6.11 23.58 -16.12
CA ARG A 56 -7.50 23.36 -15.69
C ARG A 56 -8.18 22.14 -16.33
N ALA A 57 -7.62 21.56 -17.40
CA ALA A 57 -8.23 20.46 -18.15
C ALA A 57 -7.31 19.23 -18.26
N ASN A 58 -7.46 18.40 -19.31
CA ASN A 58 -6.67 17.17 -19.39
C ASN A 58 -5.25 17.44 -19.90
N VAL A 59 -4.28 16.76 -19.28
CA VAL A 59 -2.87 16.82 -19.68
C VAL A 59 -2.38 15.43 -20.07
N ARG A 60 -1.74 15.32 -21.24
CA ARG A 60 -1.13 14.07 -21.73
C ARG A 60 0.31 14.28 -22.15
N TYR A 61 1.20 13.49 -21.57
CA TYR A 61 2.62 13.42 -21.94
C TYR A 61 2.99 12.01 -22.39
N LYS A 62 3.70 11.90 -23.52
CA LYS A 62 4.36 10.64 -23.89
C LYS A 62 5.70 10.51 -23.17
N TYR A 63 6.55 11.53 -23.26
CA TYR A 63 7.83 11.59 -22.55
C TYR A 63 7.99 12.95 -21.89
N LEU A 64 8.31 12.93 -20.60
CA LEU A 64 8.66 14.11 -19.82
C LEU A 64 9.87 13.78 -18.96
N SER A 65 10.95 14.56 -19.09
CA SER A 65 12.14 14.35 -18.28
C SER A 65 11.96 14.99 -16.90
N PHE A 66 11.64 16.29 -16.86
CA PHE A 66 11.62 17.04 -15.60
C PHE A 66 10.47 18.05 -15.54
N LEU A 67 9.65 17.93 -14.50
CA LEU A 67 8.59 18.89 -14.13
C LEU A 67 8.56 19.02 -12.62
N PRO A 68 9.17 20.05 -12.03
CA PRO A 68 9.16 20.34 -10.59
C PRO A 68 7.76 20.32 -10.00
N THR A 69 6.86 21.10 -10.60
CA THR A 69 5.58 21.42 -9.99
C THR A 69 4.46 21.32 -11.01
N LEU A 70 3.51 20.42 -10.72
CA LEU A 70 2.25 20.33 -11.45
C LEU A 70 1.06 20.59 -10.53
N ALA A 71 0.28 21.60 -10.89
CA ALA A 71 -1.06 21.81 -10.37
C ALA A 71 -2.08 21.56 -11.48
N ASN A 72 -2.93 20.54 -11.30
CA ASN A 72 -3.95 20.20 -12.29
C ASN A 72 -5.31 19.92 -11.64
N GLN A 73 -6.37 20.41 -12.27
CA GLN A 73 -7.75 20.22 -11.77
C GLN A 73 -8.36 18.90 -12.28
N GLU A 74 -8.03 18.51 -13.49
CA GLU A 74 -8.64 17.39 -14.22
C GLU A 74 -7.72 16.16 -14.33
N ASN A 75 -7.81 15.38 -15.41
CA ASN A 75 -7.02 14.16 -15.55
C ASN A 75 -5.62 14.41 -16.10
N VAL A 76 -4.64 13.73 -15.50
CA VAL A 76 -3.26 13.74 -15.96
C VAL A 76 -2.83 12.33 -16.38
N ARG A 77 -2.23 12.21 -17.57
CA ARG A 77 -1.70 10.94 -18.09
C ARG A 77 -0.26 11.09 -18.56
N TYR A 78 0.61 10.23 -18.04
CA TYR A 78 2.00 10.11 -18.45
C TYR A 78 2.31 8.70 -18.92
N LYS A 79 2.99 8.57 -20.06
CA LYS A 79 3.57 7.28 -20.47
C LYS A 79 4.94 7.08 -19.80
N TYR A 80 5.83 8.06 -19.89
CA TYR A 80 7.12 8.05 -19.21
C TYR A 80 7.38 9.39 -18.55
N LEU A 81 7.72 9.36 -17.27
CA LEU A 81 8.16 10.51 -16.49
C LEU A 81 9.39 10.13 -15.67
N SER A 82 10.49 10.87 -15.83
CA SER A 82 11.68 10.60 -15.01
C SER A 82 11.53 11.21 -13.62
N PHE A 83 11.25 12.52 -13.55
CA PHE A 83 11.27 13.25 -12.28
C PHE A 83 10.12 14.26 -12.16
N LEU A 84 9.36 14.14 -11.07
CA LEU A 84 8.31 15.09 -10.65
C LEU A 84 8.34 15.24 -9.14
N PRO A 85 8.98 16.27 -8.58
CA PRO A 85 9.01 16.59 -7.16
C PRO A 85 7.64 16.60 -6.51
N THR A 86 6.73 17.39 -7.10
CA THR A 86 5.49 17.76 -6.44
C THR A 86 4.33 17.70 -7.44
N LEU A 87 3.35 16.87 -7.09
CA LEU A 87 2.08 16.82 -7.80
C LEU A 87 0.92 17.14 -6.85
N ALA A 88 0.17 18.17 -7.22
CA ALA A 88 -1.15 18.45 -6.66
C ALA A 88 -2.21 18.25 -7.75
N ASN A 89 -3.06 17.23 -7.58
CA ASN A 89 -4.14 16.97 -8.53
C ASN A 89 -5.49 16.80 -7.81
N ARG A 90 -6.55 17.33 -8.41
CA ARG A 90 -7.92 17.19 -7.86
C ARG A 90 -8.65 15.96 -8.42
N ALA A 91 -8.37 15.53 -9.65
CA ALA A 91 -9.02 14.39 -10.29
C ALA A 91 -8.05 13.19 -10.50
N ASN A 92 -8.21 12.41 -11.59
CA ASN A 92 -7.46 11.16 -11.74
C ASN A 92 -6.07 11.36 -12.32
N VAL A 93 -5.12 10.61 -11.76
CA VAL A 93 -3.75 10.58 -12.26
C VAL A 93 -3.37 9.17 -12.71
N ARG A 94 -2.80 9.05 -13.91
CA ARG A 94 -2.33 7.78 -14.46
C ARG A 94 -0.91 7.87 -14.99
N TYR A 95 -0.04 7.00 -14.51
CA TYR A 95 1.33 6.83 -15.00
C TYR A 95 1.56 5.41 -15.47
N LYS A 96 2.21 5.25 -16.63
CA LYS A 96 2.73 3.95 -17.04
C LYS A 96 4.09 3.70 -16.39
N CYS A 97 5.06 4.59 -16.54
CA CYS A 97 6.35 4.50 -15.88
C CYS A 97 6.71 5.84 -15.25
N LEU A 98 7.09 5.82 -13.98
CA LEU A 98 7.60 6.96 -13.24
C LEU A 98 8.81 6.53 -12.41
N SER A 99 9.95 7.21 -12.53
CA SER A 99 11.13 6.85 -11.75
C SER A 99 11.04 7.44 -10.34
N PHE A 100 10.82 8.75 -10.23
CA PHE A 100 10.90 9.45 -8.95
C PHE A 100 9.80 10.50 -8.77
N LEU A 101 9.08 10.39 -7.65
CA LEU A 101 8.09 11.39 -7.19
C LEU A 101 8.18 11.50 -5.67
N PRO A 102 8.83 12.54 -5.12
CA PRO A 102 8.91 12.83 -3.70
C PRO A 102 7.56 12.86 -3.01
N THR A 103 6.65 13.69 -3.55
CA THR A 103 5.43 14.06 -2.85
C THR A 103 4.25 14.04 -3.79
N LEU A 104 3.25 13.23 -3.45
CA LEU A 104 1.96 13.21 -4.11
C LEU A 104 0.83 13.58 -3.14
N ALA A 105 0.12 14.65 -3.47
CA ALA A 105 -1.15 15.01 -2.85
C ALA A 105 -2.26 14.91 -3.91
N ASN A 106 -3.15 13.93 -3.76
CA ASN A 106 -4.26 13.74 -4.70
C ASN A 106 -5.59 13.53 -3.97
N ARG A 107 -6.65 14.18 -4.48
CA ARG A 107 -8.00 14.05 -3.92
C ARG A 107 -8.81 12.90 -4.52
N ALA A 108 -8.44 12.38 -5.69
CA ALA A 108 -9.17 11.31 -6.38
C ALA A 108 -8.32 10.03 -6.61
N ASN A 109 -8.58 9.30 -7.70
CA ASN A 109 -7.92 8.02 -7.93
C ASN A 109 -6.53 8.20 -8.55
N VAL A 110 -5.58 7.42 -8.04
CA VAL A 110 -4.22 7.35 -8.58
C VAL A 110 -3.91 5.94 -9.06
N ARG A 111 -3.39 5.82 -10.30
CA ARG A 111 -2.96 4.54 -10.86
C ARG A 111 -1.56 4.61 -11.46
N TYR A 112 -0.68 3.72 -11.00
CA TYR A 112 0.66 3.52 -11.55
C TYR A 112 0.84 2.08 -12.03
N LYS A 113 1.45 1.92 -13.21
CA LYS A 113 1.90 0.59 -13.64
C LYS A 113 3.29 0.28 -13.06
N TYR A 114 4.25 1.19 -13.19
CA TYR A 114 5.58 1.08 -12.61
C TYR A 114 5.97 2.38 -11.92
N LEU A 115 6.37 2.29 -10.65
CA LEU A 115 6.97 3.38 -9.90
C LEU A 115 8.19 2.86 -9.13
N SER A 116 9.35 3.48 -9.29
CA SER A 116 10.54 3.06 -8.54
C SER A 116 10.50 3.63 -7.12
N PHE A 117 10.33 4.93 -6.98
CA PHE A 117 10.48 5.60 -5.68
C PHE A 117 9.41 6.68 -5.43
N LEU A 118 8.75 6.57 -4.26
CA LEU A 118 7.78 7.53 -3.76
C LEU A 118 7.94 7.68 -2.23
N PRO A 119 8.63 8.70 -1.71
CA PRO A 119 8.78 8.97 -0.29
C PRO A 119 7.45 9.05 0.47
N THR A 120 6.54 9.85 -0.07
CA THR A 120 5.34 10.27 0.65
C THR A 120 4.13 10.29 -0.26
N LEU A 121 3.11 9.53 0.14
CA LEU A 121 1.79 9.56 -0.49
C LEU A 121 0.71 9.93 0.51
N ALA A 122 0.01 11.03 0.20
CA ALA A 122 -1.23 11.43 0.84
C ALA A 122 -2.38 11.38 -0.19
N ASN A 123 -3.30 10.43 -0.01
CA ASN A 123 -4.47 10.29 -0.89
C ASN A 123 -5.77 10.22 -0.08
N GLN A 124 -6.84 10.79 -0.61
CA GLN A 124 -8.17 10.71 0.01
C GLN A 124 -8.99 9.53 -0.53
N GLU A 125 -8.69 9.09 -1.75
CA GLU A 125 -9.48 8.15 -2.56
C GLU A 125 -8.71 6.86 -2.88
N ASN A 126 -9.08 6.13 -3.94
CA ASN A 126 -8.43 4.85 -4.24
C ASN A 126 -7.05 4.99 -4.87
N VAL A 127 -6.13 4.15 -4.40
CA VAL A 127 -4.75 4.09 -4.87
C VAL A 127 -4.46 2.70 -5.42
N GLY A 128 -3.92 2.63 -6.64
CA GLY A 128 -3.62 1.39 -7.34
C GLY A 128 -2.22 1.36 -7.95
N TYR A 129 -1.41 0.38 -7.56
CA TYR A 129 -0.08 0.14 -8.16
C TYR A 129 0.04 -1.28 -8.66
N LYS A 130 0.62 -1.46 -9.86
CA LYS A 130 1.03 -2.79 -10.33
C LYS A 130 2.41 -3.16 -9.77
N TYR A 131 3.39 -2.27 -9.89
CA TYR A 131 4.72 -2.45 -9.34
C TYR A 131 5.18 -1.15 -8.66
N LEU A 132 5.60 -1.26 -7.40
CA LEU A 132 6.25 -0.20 -6.65
C LEU A 132 7.46 -0.77 -5.92
N SER A 133 8.65 -0.19 -6.09
CA SER A 133 9.84 -0.70 -5.40
C SER A 133 9.89 -0.18 -3.96
N PHE A 134 9.81 1.13 -3.78
CA PHE A 134 10.04 1.74 -2.47
C PHE A 134 9.02 2.84 -2.14
N LEU A 135 8.38 2.72 -0.98
CA LEU A 135 7.46 3.71 -0.41
C LEU A 135 7.68 3.81 1.09
N PRO A 136 8.43 4.77 1.63
CA PRO A 136 8.54 4.98 3.06
C PRO A 136 7.17 5.13 3.72
N THR A 137 6.41 6.15 3.30
CA THR A 137 5.22 6.55 4.05
C THR A 137 3.98 6.57 3.16
N LEU A 138 2.96 5.85 3.63
CA LEU A 138 1.63 5.87 3.04
C LEU A 138 0.58 6.26 4.07
N ALA A 139 -0.09 7.38 3.80
CA ALA A 139 -1.31 7.80 4.48
C ALA A 139 -2.47 7.80 3.47
N ASN A 140 -3.41 6.87 3.63
CA ASN A 140 -4.62 6.85 2.80
C ASN A 140 -5.90 6.84 3.65
N ARG A 141 -6.96 7.48 3.15
CA ARG A 141 -8.29 7.42 3.77
C ARG A 141 -9.18 6.35 3.13
N ALA A 142 -8.93 5.96 1.88
CA ALA A 142 -9.73 4.99 1.13
C ALA A 142 -8.95 3.74 0.71
N ASN A 143 -9.41 3.01 -0.33
CA ASN A 143 -8.86 1.69 -0.61
C ASN A 143 -7.48 1.75 -1.26
N VAL A 144 -6.62 0.85 -0.80
CA VAL A 144 -5.25 0.69 -1.30
C VAL A 144 -5.12 -0.67 -1.97
N ARG A 145 -4.62 -0.71 -3.21
CA ARG A 145 -4.38 -1.95 -3.95
C ARG A 145 -2.97 -1.97 -4.57
N TYR A 146 -2.18 -2.96 -4.19
CA TYR A 146 -0.86 -3.21 -4.76
C TYR A 146 -0.77 -4.65 -5.29
N LYS A 147 -0.25 -4.82 -6.50
CA LYS A 147 0.09 -6.16 -7.00
C LYS A 147 1.47 -6.60 -6.50
N TYR A 148 2.48 -5.75 -6.63
CA TYR A 148 3.82 -5.99 -6.12
C TYR A 148 4.35 -4.73 -5.45
N LEU A 149 4.78 -4.85 -4.20
CA LEU A 149 5.49 -3.82 -3.45
C LEU A 149 6.71 -4.46 -2.78
N SER A 150 7.92 -3.95 -3.02
CA SER A 150 9.10 -4.52 -2.36
C SER A 150 9.20 -4.03 -0.92
N PHE A 151 9.16 -2.71 -0.71
CA PHE A 151 9.42 -2.13 0.59
C PHE A 151 8.43 -1.01 0.94
N LEU A 152 7.87 -1.09 2.16
CA LEU A 152 7.07 -0.03 2.76
C LEU A 152 7.43 0.14 4.22
N THR A 153 7.89 1.31 4.69
CA THR A 153 8.29 1.43 6.11
C THR A 153 7.08 1.56 7.04
N LYS A 154 6.12 2.41 6.64
CA LYS A 154 4.97 2.76 7.46
C LYS A 154 3.71 2.91 6.62
N LEU A 155 2.69 2.14 7.01
CA LEU A 155 1.35 2.24 6.45
C LEU A 155 0.36 2.67 7.52
N THR A 156 -0.33 3.78 7.26
CA THR A 156 -1.53 4.21 8.00
C THR A 156 -2.71 4.27 7.04
N ASN A 157 -3.69 3.39 7.22
CA ASN A 157 -4.92 3.41 6.40
C ASN A 157 -6.20 3.31 7.25
N ARG A 158 -7.24 4.04 6.83
CA ARG A 158 -8.57 3.98 7.44
C ARG A 158 -9.49 2.98 6.74
N ALA A 159 -9.26 2.63 5.47
CA ALA A 159 -10.11 1.74 4.68
C ALA A 159 -9.40 0.44 4.26
N ASN A 160 -9.92 -0.27 3.26
CA ASN A 160 -9.42 -1.61 2.94
C ASN A 160 -8.07 -1.56 2.24
N VAL A 161 -7.21 -2.50 2.61
CA VAL A 161 -5.88 -2.67 2.00
C VAL A 161 -5.79 -4.05 1.38
N ARG A 162 -5.34 -4.11 0.12
CA ARG A 162 -5.11 -5.37 -0.59
C ARG A 162 -3.72 -5.40 -1.22
N TYR A 163 -2.91 -6.36 -0.83
CA TYR A 163 -1.61 -6.66 -1.43
C TYR A 163 -1.62 -8.07 -2.01
N LYS A 164 -1.13 -8.23 -3.25
CA LYS A 164 -0.82 -9.57 -3.76
C LYS A 164 0.53 -10.03 -3.26
N CYS A 165 1.58 -9.23 -3.42
CA CYS A 165 2.91 -9.52 -2.88
C CYS A 165 3.48 -8.27 -2.20
N LEU A 166 3.95 -8.43 -0.96
CA LEU A 166 4.72 -7.43 -0.23
C LEU A 166 5.93 -8.11 0.41
N SER A 167 7.14 -7.60 0.21
CA SER A 167 8.33 -8.23 0.81
C SER A 167 8.51 -7.75 2.25
N PHE A 168 8.57 -6.43 2.48
CA PHE A 168 8.92 -5.90 3.79
C PHE A 168 8.01 -4.76 4.23
N LEU A 169 7.49 -4.88 5.46
CA LEU A 169 6.70 -3.86 6.14
C LEU A 169 6.99 -3.80 7.64
N PRO A 170 7.78 -2.87 8.16
CA PRO A 170 8.00 -2.72 9.60
C PRO A 170 6.69 -2.47 10.35
N THR A 171 5.93 -1.45 9.94
CA THR A 171 4.82 -0.95 10.74
C THR A 171 3.54 -0.80 9.94
N LEU A 172 2.47 -1.44 10.43
CA LEU A 172 1.14 -1.35 9.85
C LEU A 172 0.11 -0.97 10.91
N ALA A 173 -0.54 0.17 10.70
CA ALA A 173 -1.71 0.61 11.45
C ALA A 173 -2.90 0.72 10.50
N ASN A 174 -3.93 -0.09 10.75
CA ASN A 174 -5.12 -0.10 9.89
C ASN A 174 -6.44 -0.21 10.68
N ARG A 175 -7.45 0.53 10.25
CA ARG A 175 -8.78 0.51 10.92
C ARG A 175 -9.79 -0.43 10.26
N SER A 176 -9.51 -0.92 9.05
CA SER A 176 -10.45 -1.66 8.20
C SER A 176 -9.90 -3.04 7.79
N ASN A 177 -10.40 -3.66 6.71
CA ASN A 177 -9.97 -5.01 6.36
C ASN A 177 -8.61 -5.02 5.64
N LEU A 178 -7.76 -5.95 6.06
CA LEU A 178 -6.47 -6.25 5.43
C LEU A 178 -6.56 -7.57 4.68
N ARG A 179 -6.08 -7.60 3.43
CA ARG A 179 -5.92 -8.83 2.66
C ARG A 179 -4.56 -8.89 1.98
N TYR A 180 -3.79 -9.92 2.31
CA TYR A 180 -2.48 -10.20 1.72
C TYR A 180 -2.47 -11.61 1.15
N LYS A 181 -1.99 -11.77 -0.10
CA LYS A 181 -1.73 -13.11 -0.64
C LYS A 181 -0.36 -13.61 -0.19
N TYR A 182 0.68 -12.81 -0.36
CA TYR A 182 2.04 -13.10 0.09
C TYR A 182 2.61 -11.90 0.83
N LEU A 183 3.06 -12.11 2.06
CA LEU A 183 3.86 -11.15 2.82
C LEU A 183 5.06 -11.90 3.40
N LEU A 184 6.28 -11.44 3.13
CA LEU A 184 7.46 -12.12 3.69
C LEU A 184 7.67 -11.66 5.14
N PHE A 185 7.75 -10.35 5.36
CA PHE A 185 8.13 -9.81 6.65
C PHE A 185 7.24 -8.65 7.08
N LEU A 186 6.68 -8.76 8.30
CA LEU A 186 5.94 -7.69 8.96
C LEU A 186 6.40 -7.60 10.42
N ILE A 187 6.96 -6.48 10.89
CA ILE A 187 7.43 -6.42 12.30
C ILE A 187 6.25 -6.29 13.26
N LYS A 188 5.40 -5.28 13.01
CA LYS A 188 4.33 -4.90 13.92
C LYS A 188 3.04 -4.61 13.18
N LEU A 189 1.98 -5.31 13.60
CA LEU A 189 0.62 -5.09 13.11
C LEU A 189 -0.31 -4.65 14.23
N ALA A 190 -0.90 -3.46 14.06
CA ALA A 190 -2.05 -3.00 14.83
C ALA A 190 -3.27 -2.86 13.90
N ASN A 191 -4.29 -3.69 14.10
CA ASN A 191 -5.49 -3.63 13.27
C ASN A 191 -6.80 -3.74 14.07
N ARG A 192 -7.82 -2.99 13.64
CA ARG A 192 -9.13 -2.98 14.33
C ARG A 192 -10.17 -3.92 13.72
N ALA A 193 -10.07 -4.24 12.42
CA ALA A 193 -11.05 -5.07 11.71
C ALA A 193 -10.47 -6.41 11.22
N ASN A 194 -10.99 -6.99 10.13
CA ASN A 194 -10.59 -8.35 9.74
C ASN A 194 -9.25 -8.37 9.02
N VAL A 195 -8.45 -9.38 9.31
CA VAL A 195 -7.14 -9.59 8.71
C VAL A 195 -7.12 -10.96 8.03
N ARG A 196 -6.71 -11.00 6.76
CA ARG A 196 -6.59 -12.24 5.99
C ARG A 196 -5.24 -12.32 5.30
N TYR A 197 -4.48 -13.37 5.61
CA TYR A 197 -3.22 -13.72 4.94
C TYR A 197 -3.32 -15.12 4.34
N LYS A 198 -2.90 -15.27 3.08
CA LYS A 198 -2.71 -16.61 2.50
C LYS A 198 -1.33 -17.16 2.93
N TYR A 199 -0.26 -16.40 2.73
CA TYR A 199 1.09 -16.73 3.18
C TYR A 199 1.71 -15.54 3.90
N LEU A 200 2.21 -15.79 5.11
CA LEU A 200 3.04 -14.88 5.87
C LEU A 200 4.24 -15.63 6.43
N SER A 201 5.47 -15.18 6.20
CA SER A 201 6.63 -15.88 6.76
C SER A 201 6.89 -15.45 8.19
N PHE A 202 7.02 -14.15 8.44
CA PHE A 202 7.46 -13.65 9.74
C PHE A 202 6.61 -12.48 10.23
N LEU A 203 6.09 -12.62 11.45
CA LEU A 203 5.41 -11.56 12.18
C LEU A 203 5.73 -11.62 13.68
N PRO A 204 6.66 -10.81 14.21
CA PRO A 204 6.98 -10.75 15.64
C PRO A 204 5.76 -10.50 16.51
N THR A 205 4.98 -9.48 16.14
CA THR A 205 3.94 -8.93 17.02
C THR A 205 2.67 -8.58 16.27
N LEU A 206 1.58 -9.21 16.69
CA LEU A 206 0.22 -8.95 16.21
C LEU A 206 -0.68 -8.50 17.36
N ALA A 207 -1.26 -7.30 17.21
CA ALA A 207 -2.36 -6.81 18.02
C ALA A 207 -3.60 -6.59 17.12
N ASN A 208 -4.65 -7.40 17.31
CA ASN A 208 -5.87 -7.28 16.51
C ASN A 208 -7.15 -7.37 17.36
N ARG A 209 -8.14 -6.52 17.04
CA ARG A 209 -9.41 -6.47 17.78
C ARG A 209 -10.52 -7.36 17.19
N SER A 210 -10.36 -7.82 15.96
CA SER A 210 -11.40 -8.52 15.19
C SER A 210 -10.91 -9.89 14.68
N ASN A 211 -11.51 -10.44 13.62
CA ASN A 211 -11.15 -11.78 13.15
C ASN A 211 -9.83 -11.78 12.39
N VAL A 212 -9.00 -12.78 12.65
CA VAL A 212 -7.76 -13.02 11.90
C VAL A 212 -7.79 -14.40 11.27
N ARG A 213 -7.44 -14.47 9.99
CA ARG A 213 -7.33 -15.73 9.26
C ARG A 213 -5.99 -15.83 8.54
N TYR A 214 -5.26 -16.89 8.84
CA TYR A 214 -4.04 -17.30 8.15
C TYR A 214 -4.24 -18.67 7.51
N ILE A 215 -3.74 -18.83 6.29
CA ILE A 215 -3.62 -20.18 5.69
C ILE A 215 -2.25 -20.74 6.06
N TYR A 216 -1.17 -20.01 5.80
CA TYR A 216 0.19 -20.38 6.20
C TYR A 216 0.86 -19.24 6.96
N LEU A 217 1.37 -19.55 8.15
CA LEU A 217 2.24 -18.67 8.93
C LEU A 217 3.42 -19.48 9.46
N LEU A 218 4.65 -19.07 9.16
CA LEU A 218 5.84 -19.77 9.64
C LEU A 218 6.15 -19.37 11.08
N PHE A 219 6.26 -18.07 11.37
CA PHE A 219 6.74 -17.61 12.66
C PHE A 219 5.93 -16.42 13.21
N LEU A 220 5.37 -16.59 14.41
CA LEU A 220 4.66 -15.56 15.16
C LEU A 220 4.95 -15.67 16.66
N PRO A 221 5.97 -15.00 17.22
CA PRO A 221 6.27 -15.04 18.64
C PRO A 221 5.09 -14.58 19.50
N THR A 222 4.58 -13.38 19.25
CA THR A 222 3.63 -12.73 20.16
C THR A 222 2.32 -12.41 19.46
N LEU A 223 1.23 -12.97 19.99
CA LEU A 223 -0.12 -12.73 19.50
C LEU A 223 -1.04 -12.25 20.63
N ALA A 224 -1.60 -11.05 20.44
CA ALA A 224 -2.71 -10.52 21.21
C ALA A 224 -3.95 -10.34 20.31
N ASN A 225 -5.00 -11.12 20.55
CA ASN A 225 -6.25 -11.00 19.79
C ASN A 225 -7.49 -10.98 20.70
N GLN A 226 -8.47 -10.16 20.32
CA GLN A 226 -9.73 -10.02 21.07
C GLN A 226 -10.90 -10.85 20.50
N ALA A 227 -10.83 -11.30 19.24
CA ALA A 227 -11.92 -12.03 18.58
C ALA A 227 -11.45 -13.38 18.00
N ASN A 228 -12.09 -13.89 16.94
CA ASN A 228 -11.78 -15.23 16.44
C ASN A 228 -10.45 -15.29 15.67
N LEU A 229 -9.67 -16.33 15.93
CA LEU A 229 -8.46 -16.67 15.20
C LEU A 229 -8.66 -17.96 14.42
N ARG A 230 -8.24 -17.99 13.15
CA ARG A 230 -8.26 -19.21 12.34
C ARG A 230 -6.94 -19.40 11.60
N TYR A 231 -6.25 -20.49 11.90
CA TYR A 231 -5.00 -20.87 11.26
C TYR A 231 -5.15 -22.26 10.62
N LYS A 232 -4.77 -22.39 9.33
CA LYS A 232 -4.67 -23.72 8.71
C LYS A 232 -3.33 -24.36 9.06
N TYR A 233 -2.22 -23.65 8.85
CA TYR A 233 -0.88 -24.09 9.20
C TYR A 233 -0.14 -22.97 9.94
N LEU A 234 0.37 -23.29 11.12
CA LEU A 234 1.23 -22.42 11.91
C LEU A 234 2.42 -23.25 12.43
N SER A 235 3.65 -22.89 12.07
CA SER A 235 4.81 -23.67 12.52
C SER A 235 5.19 -23.30 13.95
N PHE A 236 5.37 -22.01 14.23
CA PHE A 236 5.88 -21.56 15.52
C PHE A 236 5.11 -20.37 16.09
N LEU A 237 4.67 -20.51 17.35
CA LEU A 237 4.06 -19.44 18.15
C LEU A 237 4.58 -19.52 19.57
N THR A 238 5.26 -18.49 20.10
CA THR A 238 5.83 -18.60 21.47
C THR A 238 4.82 -18.28 22.56
N LYS A 239 4.05 -17.21 22.37
CA LYS A 239 3.12 -16.68 23.37
C LYS A 239 1.81 -16.26 22.72
N LEU A 240 0.73 -16.89 23.19
CA LEU A 240 -0.63 -16.53 22.81
C LEU A 240 -1.38 -15.94 24.00
N ALA A 241 -1.89 -14.72 23.83
CA ALA A 241 -2.89 -14.12 24.69
C ALA A 241 -4.16 -13.86 23.86
N ASN A 242 -5.19 -14.66 24.07
CA ASN A 242 -6.42 -14.58 23.28
C ASN A 242 -7.68 -14.58 24.16
N ARG A 243 -8.63 -13.70 23.84
CA ARG A 243 -9.88 -13.53 24.60
C ARG A 243 -11.09 -14.24 23.97
N ALA A 244 -10.97 -14.78 22.75
CA ALA A 244 -12.07 -15.40 22.01
C ALA A 244 -11.63 -16.66 21.25
N ASN A 245 -12.50 -17.34 20.51
CA ASN A 245 -12.26 -18.74 20.10
C ASN A 245 -11.19 -18.89 18.99
N PRO A 246 -9.97 -19.42 19.26
CA PRO A 246 -9.03 -19.75 18.20
C PRO A 246 -9.25 -21.19 17.68
N ARG A 247 -9.00 -21.35 16.38
CA ARG A 247 -9.05 -22.65 15.70
C ARG A 247 -7.78 -22.87 14.89
N TYR A 248 -7.06 -23.94 15.18
CA TYR A 248 -5.84 -24.35 14.49
C TYR A 248 -6.07 -25.72 13.84
N LYS A 249 -5.79 -25.85 12.53
CA LYS A 249 -5.79 -27.17 11.88
C LYS A 249 -4.46 -27.89 12.14
N TYR A 250 -3.34 -27.21 11.96
CA TYR A 250 -2.00 -27.73 12.26
C TYR A 250 -1.19 -26.66 12.99
N LEU A 251 -0.66 -27.01 14.16
CA LEU A 251 0.27 -26.19 14.93
C LEU A 251 1.44 -27.06 15.39
N SER A 252 2.67 -26.71 15.04
CA SER A 252 3.84 -27.52 15.43
C SER A 252 4.28 -27.17 16.85
N PHE A 253 4.55 -25.89 17.13
CA PHE A 253 5.16 -25.50 18.40
C PHE A 253 4.41 -24.34 19.08
N LEU A 254 3.98 -24.56 20.32
CA LEU A 254 3.40 -23.54 21.21
C LEU A 254 3.87 -23.76 22.65
N PRO A 255 4.91 -23.06 23.13
CA PRO A 255 5.43 -23.27 24.47
C PRO A 255 4.50 -22.68 25.53
N THR A 256 3.90 -21.50 25.30
CA THR A 256 3.05 -20.81 26.28
C THR A 256 1.71 -20.34 25.70
N LEU A 257 0.63 -20.66 26.41
CA LEU A 257 -0.73 -20.30 26.03
C LEU A 257 -1.53 -19.78 27.22
N THR A 258 -2.09 -18.58 27.06
CA THR A 258 -3.10 -18.02 27.96
C THR A 258 -4.37 -17.70 27.17
N ASN A 259 -5.47 -18.38 27.48
CA ASN A 259 -6.73 -18.19 26.76
C ASN A 259 -7.95 -18.23 27.70
N ARG A 260 -8.96 -17.42 27.37
CA ARG A 260 -10.18 -17.26 28.20
C ARG A 260 -11.44 -17.86 27.56
N SER A 261 -11.32 -18.65 26.50
CA SER A 261 -12.46 -19.08 25.65
C SER A 261 -12.25 -20.47 25.02
N ASN A 262 -13.11 -20.91 24.10
CA ASN A 262 -13.00 -22.27 23.55
C ASN A 262 -11.84 -22.39 22.55
N LEU A 263 -10.92 -23.31 22.82
CA LEU A 263 -9.78 -23.65 21.97
C LEU A 263 -10.08 -24.91 21.15
N ARG A 264 -9.76 -24.89 19.85
CA ARG A 264 -9.84 -26.09 19.00
C ARG A 264 -8.56 -26.30 18.17
N TYR A 265 -7.98 -27.48 18.30
CA TYR A 265 -6.84 -27.97 17.53
C TYR A 265 -7.21 -29.26 16.81
N LYS A 266 -6.90 -29.37 15.53
CA LYS A 266 -6.94 -30.68 14.86
C LYS A 266 -5.64 -31.44 15.12
N HIS A 267 -4.49 -30.82 14.89
CA HIS A 267 -3.18 -31.41 15.19
C HIS A 267 -2.29 -30.39 15.92
N LEU A 268 -1.72 -30.81 17.05
CA LEU A 268 -0.74 -30.04 17.82
C LEU A 268 0.45 -30.93 18.18
N SER A 269 1.67 -30.53 17.83
CA SER A 269 2.84 -31.36 18.14
C SER A 269 3.37 -31.09 19.56
N PHE A 270 3.56 -29.83 19.96
CA PHE A 270 4.21 -29.50 21.23
C PHE A 270 3.49 -28.38 22.00
N LEU A 271 3.05 -28.67 23.24
CA LEU A 271 2.47 -27.72 24.18
C LEU A 271 2.81 -28.07 25.65
N PRO A 272 3.85 -27.46 26.23
CA PRO A 272 4.25 -27.69 27.61
C PRO A 272 3.46 -26.83 28.61
N THR A 273 3.06 -25.60 28.27
CA THR A 273 2.30 -24.71 29.18
C THR A 273 1.04 -24.09 28.53
N LEU A 274 -0.08 -24.14 29.26
CA LEU A 274 -1.48 -23.93 28.94
C LEU A 274 -2.24 -23.47 30.20
N ALA A 275 -2.52 -22.18 30.28
CA ALA A 275 -3.52 -21.63 31.18
C ALA A 275 -4.80 -21.34 30.37
N ASN A 276 -5.84 -22.16 30.54
CA ASN A 276 -7.12 -21.95 29.85
C ASN A 276 -8.30 -21.96 30.82
N ARG A 277 -9.21 -20.98 30.69
CA ARG A 277 -10.39 -20.83 31.55
C ARG A 277 -11.70 -21.37 30.93
N ALA A 278 -11.60 -22.21 29.90
CA ALA A 278 -12.74 -22.70 29.12
C ALA A 278 -12.42 -24.06 28.47
N ASN A 279 -13.20 -24.50 27.48
CA ASN A 279 -12.99 -25.80 26.85
C ASN A 279 -11.78 -25.82 25.91
N VAL A 280 -11.05 -26.94 25.94
CA VAL A 280 -9.94 -27.22 25.03
C VAL A 280 -10.21 -28.54 24.32
N ARG A 281 -10.22 -28.54 22.99
CA ARG A 281 -10.39 -29.75 22.18
C ARG A 281 -9.20 -29.97 21.27
N TYR A 282 -8.60 -31.16 21.33
CA TYR A 282 -7.58 -31.65 20.42
C TYR A 282 -8.12 -32.89 19.71
N LYS A 283 -7.84 -33.05 18.41
CA LYS A 283 -8.03 -34.36 17.74
C LYS A 283 -6.76 -35.20 17.84
N TYR A 284 -5.58 -34.58 17.72
CA TYR A 284 -4.27 -35.22 17.86
C TYR A 284 -3.30 -34.29 18.61
N LEU A 285 -2.61 -34.83 19.63
CA LEU A 285 -1.61 -34.14 20.44
C LEU A 285 -0.39 -35.05 20.62
N SER A 286 0.80 -34.63 20.17
CA SER A 286 2.00 -35.48 20.22
C SER A 286 2.73 -35.40 21.55
N PHE A 287 2.92 -34.21 22.14
CA PHE A 287 3.62 -34.04 23.41
C PHE A 287 2.91 -33.03 24.33
N ARG A 288 2.69 -33.43 25.59
CA ARG A 288 2.12 -32.61 26.68
C ARG A 288 2.87 -32.91 27.99
N ARG A 289 3.42 -31.89 28.66
CA ARG A 289 3.97 -32.04 30.03
C ARG A 289 2.89 -31.74 31.08
N LYS A 290 2.88 -32.51 32.18
CA LYS A 290 1.91 -32.47 33.31
C LYS A 290 1.88 -31.10 34.03
N TRP A 291 0.73 -30.74 34.61
CA TRP A 291 0.47 -29.49 35.33
C TRP A 291 0.71 -29.61 36.83
N ILE A 292 1.16 -28.49 37.42
CA ILE A 292 0.95 -28.15 38.83
C ILE A 292 -0.39 -27.40 38.89
N SER A 293 -1.30 -27.88 39.72
CA SER A 293 -2.55 -27.21 40.09
C SER A 293 -2.26 -26.08 41.08
N GLY A 294 -2.77 -24.88 40.79
CA GLY A 294 -2.81 -23.72 41.69
C GLY A 294 -3.99 -22.84 41.30
#